data_AF-A0ABC8M0P9-F1
#
_entry.id   AF-A0ABC8M0P9-F1
#
_cell.length_a   1.000
_cell.length_b   1.000
_cell.length_c   1.000
_cell.angle_alpha   90.00
_cell.angle_beta   90.00
_cell.angle_gamma   90.00
#
_symmetry.space_group_name_H-M   'P 1'
#
loop_
_entity.id
_entity.type
_entity.pdbx_description
1 polymer ?
#
loop_
_entity_poly.entity_id
_entity_poly.type
_entity_poly.pdbx_seq_one_letter_code
_entity_poly.pdbx_strand_id
1 'polypeptide(L)'
;MGFSLSLKLSFLCFIIIILSTALFSDLKLVDSASPDYTNLIYKGCARQQFSDPSGLYSQSLSAMFGSLVTQSTKTKFYKTTTGTTSQTTITGLFQCRGDLSNNDCYNCVSRLPVLSGKLCGKSIAARVQLSGCYLLYEIAGFAQISGMEMLFKTCGKNNVAGTGFEERRDTAFGVMQNGVVSGHGFYATTYESVYVLGQCEGDVGDSDCSGCIKNALEKAQVECGSSSSGQIYLHKCFIGYKYYPNGVPRGASPISGSSGSSSSSSSVRF
;
A
#
# COMPACT_ATOMS: atom_id res chain seq x y z
N MET A 1 -30.46 -53.36 -37.43
CA MET A 1 -29.26 -53.22 -36.57
C MET A 1 -28.95 -51.77 -36.13
N GLY A 2 -29.71 -50.74 -36.53
CA GLY A 2 -29.39 -49.32 -36.20
C GLY A 2 -29.90 -48.79 -34.83
N PHE A 3 -30.92 -49.40 -34.22
CA PHE A 3 -31.53 -48.87 -32.99
C PHE A 3 -30.69 -49.09 -31.71
N SER A 4 -29.86 -50.14 -31.66
CA SER A 4 -29.04 -50.46 -30.47
C SER A 4 -27.82 -49.53 -30.32
N LEU A 5 -27.30 -48.99 -31.41
CA LEU A 5 -26.11 -48.15 -31.41
C LEU A 5 -26.44 -46.72 -30.94
N SER A 6 -27.61 -46.19 -31.34
CA SER A 6 -28.08 -44.85 -30.96
C SER A 6 -28.34 -44.73 -29.44
N LEU A 7 -28.91 -45.79 -28.83
CA LEU A 7 -29.20 -45.80 -27.40
C LEU A 7 -27.92 -45.87 -26.54
N LYS A 8 -26.89 -46.61 -27.00
CA LYS A 8 -25.58 -46.67 -26.34
C LYS A 8 -24.82 -45.34 -26.41
N LEU A 9 -24.93 -44.62 -27.53
CA LEU A 9 -24.26 -43.32 -27.70
C LEU A 9 -24.90 -42.24 -26.82
N SER A 10 -26.23 -42.26 -26.68
CA SER A 10 -26.97 -41.35 -25.79
C SER A 10 -26.63 -41.55 -24.31
N PHE A 11 -26.51 -42.81 -23.86
CA PHE A 11 -26.08 -43.13 -22.49
C PHE A 11 -24.64 -42.69 -22.20
N LEU A 12 -23.74 -42.83 -23.18
CA LEU A 12 -22.34 -42.39 -23.03
C LEU A 12 -22.24 -40.86 -22.88
N CYS A 13 -23.03 -40.10 -23.66
CA CYS A 13 -23.11 -38.65 -23.53
C CYS A 13 -23.68 -38.21 -22.17
N PHE A 14 -24.71 -38.89 -21.66
CA PHE A 14 -25.29 -38.60 -20.36
C PHE A 14 -24.29 -38.83 -19.21
N ILE A 15 -23.50 -39.91 -19.27
CA ILE A 15 -22.44 -40.19 -18.29
C ILE A 15 -21.34 -39.12 -18.35
N ILE A 16 -20.93 -38.66 -19.54
CA ILE A 16 -19.90 -37.60 -19.68
C ILE A 16 -20.42 -36.24 -19.16
N ILE A 17 -21.70 -35.92 -19.36
CA ILE A 17 -22.32 -34.69 -18.83
C ILE A 17 -22.44 -34.73 -17.30
N ILE A 18 -22.74 -35.90 -16.72
CA ILE A 18 -22.77 -36.10 -15.26
C ILE A 18 -21.35 -36.05 -14.67
N LEU A 19 -20.35 -36.64 -15.34
CA LEU A 19 -18.95 -36.60 -14.89
C LEU A 19 -18.36 -35.19 -14.96
N SER A 20 -18.72 -34.41 -15.99
CA SER A 20 -18.28 -33.02 -16.13
C SER A 20 -18.95 -32.11 -15.11
N THR A 21 -20.25 -32.25 -14.83
CA THR A 21 -20.94 -31.45 -13.79
C THR A 21 -20.51 -31.81 -12.36
N ALA A 22 -20.12 -33.06 -12.10
CA ALA A 22 -19.51 -33.48 -10.83
C ALA A 22 -18.10 -32.90 -10.62
N LEU A 23 -17.34 -32.62 -11.68
CA LEU A 23 -16.03 -31.95 -11.61
C LEU A 23 -16.12 -30.44 -11.33
N PHE A 24 -17.29 -29.81 -11.50
CA PHE A 24 -17.48 -28.36 -11.28
C PHE A 24 -18.04 -27.99 -9.89
N SER A 25 -18.34 -28.95 -9.02
CA SER A 25 -19.07 -28.67 -7.77
C SER A 25 -18.21 -28.43 -6.52
N ASP A 26 -16.87 -28.42 -6.61
CA ASP A 26 -15.98 -28.21 -5.46
C ASP A 26 -14.84 -27.20 -5.69
N LEU A 27 -15.03 -26.22 -6.58
CA LEU A 27 -14.19 -25.02 -6.51
C LEU A 27 -14.74 -24.10 -5.42
N LYS A 28 -14.49 -24.48 -4.16
CA LYS A 28 -14.57 -23.52 -3.05
C LYS A 28 -13.58 -22.41 -3.40
N LEU A 29 -14.11 -21.23 -3.73
CA LEU A 29 -13.34 -20.00 -3.74
C LEU A 29 -12.78 -19.88 -2.32
N VAL A 30 -11.52 -20.26 -2.14
CA VAL A 30 -10.79 -19.95 -0.92
C VAL A 30 -10.81 -18.44 -0.87
N ASP A 31 -11.64 -17.91 0.03
CA ASP A 31 -11.59 -16.51 0.43
C ASP A 31 -10.21 -16.31 1.05
N SER A 32 -9.24 -16.08 0.18
CA SER A 32 -7.86 -15.88 0.54
C SER A 32 -7.89 -14.57 1.29
N ALA A 33 -7.81 -14.63 2.63
CA ALA A 33 -7.63 -13.45 3.45
C ALA A 33 -6.66 -12.53 2.71
N SER A 34 -7.14 -11.33 2.36
CA SER A 34 -6.38 -10.32 1.61
C SER A 34 -4.95 -10.33 2.15
N PRO A 35 -3.92 -10.55 1.32
CA PRO A 35 -2.56 -10.49 1.81
C PRO A 35 -2.37 -9.13 2.48
N ASP A 36 -1.74 -9.12 3.66
CA ASP A 36 -1.69 -7.99 4.59
C ASP A 36 -1.11 -6.70 3.98
N TYR A 37 -0.58 -6.78 2.76
CA TYR A 37 0.02 -5.70 1.99
C TYR A 37 -0.94 -5.02 0.97
N THR A 38 -2.20 -5.45 0.81
CA THR A 38 -3.14 -4.84 -0.16
C THR A 38 -4.31 -4.06 0.47
N ASN A 39 -4.34 -3.94 1.80
CA ASN A 39 -5.41 -3.22 2.50
C ASN A 39 -5.27 -1.71 2.29
N LEU A 40 -6.37 -1.03 2.00
CA LEU A 40 -6.39 0.43 1.86
C LEU A 40 -6.14 1.10 3.23
N ILE A 41 -5.12 1.95 3.30
CA ILE A 41 -4.81 2.75 4.48
C ILE A 41 -5.49 4.12 4.35
N TYR A 42 -5.15 4.88 3.31
CA TYR A 42 -5.78 6.17 3.03
C TYR A 42 -5.69 6.51 1.54
N LYS A 43 -6.45 7.54 1.16
CA LYS A 43 -6.38 8.16 -0.16
C LYS A 43 -6.31 9.67 -0.02
N GLY A 44 -5.77 10.33 -1.03
CA GLY A 44 -6.02 11.75 -1.26
C GLY A 44 -6.16 12.02 -2.75
N CYS A 45 -7.03 12.97 -3.08
CA CYS A 45 -7.35 13.31 -4.46
C CYS A 45 -7.41 14.83 -4.56
N ALA A 46 -6.88 15.41 -5.64
CA ALA A 46 -7.12 16.82 -5.93
C ALA A 46 -8.61 17.06 -6.21
N ARG A 47 -9.07 18.28 -5.88
CA ARG A 47 -10.46 18.69 -6.16
C ARG A 47 -10.69 18.89 -7.65
N GLN A 48 -9.66 19.35 -8.35
CA GLN A 48 -9.67 19.58 -9.77
C GLN A 48 -9.64 18.25 -10.52
N GLN A 49 -10.36 18.21 -11.63
CA GLN A 49 -10.45 17.04 -12.50
C GLN A 49 -9.83 17.36 -13.85
N PHE A 50 -9.37 16.33 -14.54
CA PHE A 50 -8.93 16.43 -15.92
C PHE A 50 -10.09 16.88 -16.81
N SER A 51 -9.82 17.86 -17.67
CA SER A 51 -10.60 18.10 -18.88
C SER A 51 -9.93 17.35 -20.02
N ASP A 52 -10.57 16.29 -20.50
CA ASP A 52 -9.99 15.39 -21.51
C ASP A 52 -10.89 15.20 -22.75
N PRO A 53 -11.21 16.28 -23.49
CA PRO A 53 -12.04 16.19 -24.68
C PRO A 53 -11.33 15.43 -25.83
N SER A 54 -10.00 15.44 -25.87
CA SER A 54 -9.19 14.79 -26.90
C SER A 54 -8.72 13.37 -26.54
N GLY A 55 -8.88 12.93 -25.29
CA GLY A 55 -8.44 11.62 -24.79
C GLY A 55 -6.95 11.52 -24.47
N LEU A 56 -6.16 12.59 -24.69
CA LEU A 56 -4.71 12.59 -24.52
C LEU A 56 -4.28 12.40 -23.06
N TYR A 57 -5.09 12.87 -22.11
CA TYR A 57 -4.81 12.67 -20.69
C TYR A 57 -5.01 11.24 -20.28
N SER A 58 -6.16 10.66 -20.66
CA SER A 58 -6.46 9.25 -20.38
C SER A 58 -5.37 8.34 -20.97
N GLN A 59 -4.87 8.67 -22.17
CA GLN A 59 -3.77 7.96 -22.79
C GLN A 59 -2.45 8.10 -22.01
N SER A 60 -2.06 9.32 -21.63
CA SER A 60 -0.82 9.58 -20.88
C SER A 60 -0.85 8.91 -19.50
N LEU A 61 -1.98 9.01 -18.79
CA LEU A 61 -2.20 8.38 -17.50
C LEU A 61 -2.16 6.85 -17.60
N SER A 62 -2.80 6.27 -18.62
CA SER A 62 -2.76 4.83 -18.87
C SER A 62 -1.35 4.34 -19.19
N ALA A 63 -0.59 5.08 -20.00
CA ALA A 63 0.80 4.74 -20.32
C ALA A 63 1.68 4.80 -19.07
N MET A 64 1.50 5.81 -18.21
CA MET A 64 2.18 5.93 -16.93
C MET A 64 1.86 4.73 -16.03
N PHE A 65 0.58 4.40 -15.82
CA PHE A 65 0.20 3.23 -15.02
C PHE A 65 0.80 1.92 -15.54
N GLY A 66 0.78 1.71 -16.86
CA GLY A 66 1.41 0.54 -17.47
C GLY A 66 2.92 0.47 -17.20
N SER A 67 3.61 1.62 -17.25
CA SER A 67 5.03 1.72 -16.91
C SER A 67 5.30 1.40 -15.44
N LEU A 68 4.53 2.00 -14.51
CA LEU A 68 4.66 1.74 -13.07
C LEU A 68 4.45 0.26 -12.74
N VAL A 69 3.39 -0.35 -13.26
CA VAL A 69 3.09 -1.77 -13.05
C VAL A 69 4.19 -2.66 -13.62
N THR A 70 4.70 -2.36 -14.82
CA THR A 70 5.80 -3.13 -15.41
C THR A 70 7.07 -3.06 -14.54
N GLN A 71 7.42 -1.88 -14.06
CA GLN A 71 8.65 -1.68 -13.28
C GLN A 71 8.58 -2.28 -11.87
N SER A 72 7.37 -2.43 -11.30
CA SER A 72 7.18 -3.11 -10.01
C SER A 72 7.62 -4.59 -10.00
N THR A 73 7.78 -5.20 -11.18
CA THR A 73 8.36 -6.56 -11.29
C THR A 73 9.87 -6.59 -11.03
N LYS A 74 10.54 -5.44 -11.09
CA LYS A 74 12.00 -5.32 -11.02
C LYS A 74 12.47 -4.52 -9.81
N THR A 75 11.75 -3.45 -9.46
CA THR A 75 12.17 -2.49 -8.43
C THR A 75 11.08 -2.25 -7.39
N LYS A 76 11.47 -1.72 -6.23
CA LYS A 76 10.52 -1.29 -5.17
C LYS A 76 10.08 0.15 -5.29
N PHE A 77 10.79 0.94 -6.10
CA PHE A 77 10.50 2.32 -6.36
C PHE A 77 10.72 2.59 -7.84
N TYR A 78 9.82 3.37 -8.42
CA TYR A 78 10.02 3.90 -9.75
C TYR A 78 9.20 5.18 -9.89
N LYS A 79 9.83 6.21 -10.44
CA LYS A 79 9.23 7.51 -10.77
C LYS A 79 9.42 7.76 -12.25
N THR A 80 8.37 8.20 -12.91
CA THR A 80 8.38 8.48 -14.35
C THR A 80 7.48 9.66 -14.68
N THR A 81 7.74 10.25 -15.84
CA THR A 81 6.94 11.36 -16.38
C THR A 81 6.48 10.97 -17.78
N THR A 82 5.21 11.22 -18.06
CA THR A 82 4.57 10.97 -19.36
C THR A 82 3.87 12.22 -19.84
N GLY A 83 3.61 12.33 -21.15
CA GLY A 83 3.02 13.52 -21.76
C GLY A 83 4.05 14.44 -22.40
N THR A 84 3.56 15.37 -23.21
CA THR A 84 4.40 16.24 -24.08
C THR A 84 4.15 17.73 -23.88
N THR A 85 3.08 18.10 -23.19
CA THR A 85 2.68 19.50 -22.96
C THR A 85 2.45 19.72 -21.47
N SER A 86 2.57 20.96 -20.98
CA SER A 86 2.32 21.28 -19.56
C SER A 86 0.96 20.81 -19.05
N GLN A 87 -0.03 20.78 -19.95
CA GLN A 87 -1.35 20.25 -19.67
C GLN A 87 -1.31 18.73 -19.55
N THR A 88 -0.74 18.00 -20.52
CA THR A 88 -0.76 16.52 -20.53
C THR A 88 0.38 15.85 -19.75
N THR A 89 1.35 16.61 -19.25
CA THR A 89 2.48 16.09 -18.49
C THR A 89 2.05 15.63 -17.11
N ILE A 90 2.24 14.34 -16.85
CA ILE A 90 1.91 13.67 -15.59
C ILE A 90 3.19 13.03 -15.07
N THR A 91 3.59 13.39 -13.86
CA THR A 91 4.61 12.68 -13.09
C THR A 91 3.92 11.72 -12.15
N GLY A 92 4.37 10.47 -12.12
CA GLY A 92 3.86 9.49 -11.19
C GLY A 92 4.94 8.55 -10.69
N LEU A 93 4.67 7.98 -9.53
CA LEU A 93 5.55 7.02 -8.88
C LEU A 93 4.75 5.92 -8.21
N PHE A 94 5.39 4.76 -8.07
CA PHE A 94 5.01 3.79 -7.05
C PHE A 94 6.16 3.60 -6.07
N GLN A 95 5.81 3.21 -4.85
CA GLN A 95 6.75 2.72 -3.87
C GLN A 95 6.12 1.54 -3.13
N CYS A 96 6.79 0.40 -3.14
CA CYS A 96 6.48 -0.76 -2.32
C CYS A 96 7.22 -0.68 -0.97
N ARG A 97 6.69 -1.39 0.02
CA ARG A 97 7.35 -1.62 1.29
C ARG A 97 8.63 -2.43 1.06
N GLY A 98 9.71 -2.05 1.73
CA GLY A 98 11.05 -2.56 1.41
C GLY A 98 11.26 -4.06 1.68
N ASP A 99 10.45 -4.66 2.54
CA ASP A 99 10.47 -6.08 2.91
C ASP A 99 9.70 -7.00 1.93
N LEU A 100 8.96 -6.44 0.97
CA LEU A 100 8.17 -7.26 0.04
C LEU A 100 9.04 -7.94 -1.02
N SER A 101 8.61 -9.10 -1.52
CA SER A 101 9.18 -9.68 -2.74
C SER A 101 8.76 -8.87 -3.98
N ASN A 102 9.46 -9.00 -5.11
CA ASN A 102 9.04 -8.28 -6.35
C ASN A 102 7.68 -8.78 -6.84
N ASN A 103 7.36 -10.04 -6.60
CA ASN A 103 6.04 -10.60 -6.89
C ASN A 103 4.95 -9.94 -6.04
N ASP A 104 5.17 -9.79 -4.73
CA ASP A 104 4.20 -9.12 -3.84
C ASP A 104 4.08 -7.63 -4.14
N CYS A 105 5.20 -6.98 -4.48
CA CYS A 105 5.21 -5.60 -4.94
C CYS A 105 4.36 -5.43 -6.20
N TYR A 106 4.54 -6.28 -7.21
CA TYR A 106 3.70 -6.30 -8.41
C TYR A 106 2.22 -6.55 -8.10
N ASN A 107 1.92 -7.52 -7.23
CA ASN A 107 0.54 -7.82 -6.82
C ASN A 107 -0.13 -6.65 -6.07
N CYS A 108 0.66 -5.85 -5.37
CA CYS A 108 0.19 -4.63 -4.73
C CYS A 108 -0.01 -3.50 -5.75
N VAL A 109 1.01 -3.20 -6.57
CA VAL A 109 1.01 -2.07 -7.50
C VAL A 109 0.00 -2.24 -8.63
N SER A 110 -0.22 -3.46 -9.13
CA SER A 110 -1.23 -3.78 -10.15
C SER A 110 -2.67 -3.42 -9.76
N ARG A 111 -2.96 -3.27 -8.45
CA ARG A 111 -4.28 -2.86 -7.96
C ARG A 111 -4.47 -1.34 -7.98
N LEU A 112 -3.39 -0.57 -7.91
CA LEU A 112 -3.44 0.88 -7.74
C LEU A 112 -4.14 1.63 -8.88
N PRO A 113 -3.99 1.28 -10.18
CA PRO A 113 -4.69 1.97 -11.26
C PRO A 113 -6.22 1.91 -11.11
N VAL A 114 -6.76 0.71 -10.87
CA VAL A 114 -8.21 0.49 -10.70
C VAL A 114 -8.70 1.18 -9.42
N LEU A 115 -7.96 1.05 -8.32
CA LEU A 115 -8.32 1.71 -7.06
C LEU A 115 -8.27 3.23 -7.17
N SER A 116 -7.28 3.79 -7.86
CA SER A 116 -7.18 5.23 -8.09
C SER A 116 -8.39 5.75 -8.87
N GLY A 117 -8.77 5.10 -9.96
CA GLY A 117 -9.98 5.46 -10.71
C GLY A 117 -11.25 5.36 -9.87
N LYS A 118 -11.40 4.28 -9.08
CA LYS A 118 -12.56 4.07 -8.20
C LYS A 118 -12.64 5.10 -7.06
N LEU A 119 -11.50 5.49 -6.49
CA LEU A 119 -11.43 6.28 -5.26
C LEU A 119 -11.28 7.79 -5.51
N CYS A 120 -10.69 8.18 -6.64
CA CYS A 120 -10.37 9.56 -7.00
C CYS A 120 -10.97 10.01 -8.34
N GLY A 121 -11.61 9.12 -9.11
CA GLY A 121 -12.16 9.47 -10.41
C GLY A 121 -11.08 9.96 -11.38
N LYS A 122 -11.38 11.04 -12.10
CA LYS A 122 -10.47 11.69 -13.05
C LYS A 122 -9.72 12.88 -12.43
N SER A 123 -9.28 12.75 -11.18
CA SER A 123 -8.58 13.83 -10.49
C SER A 123 -7.21 14.12 -11.11
N ILE A 124 -6.78 15.39 -11.14
CA ILE A 124 -5.47 15.78 -11.70
C ILE A 124 -4.27 15.32 -10.85
N ALA A 125 -4.52 14.96 -9.59
CA ALA A 125 -3.52 14.38 -8.72
C ALA A 125 -4.20 13.40 -7.77
N ALA A 126 -3.55 12.27 -7.53
CA ALA A 126 -4.06 11.30 -6.57
C ALA A 126 -2.93 10.56 -5.87
N ARG A 127 -3.16 10.29 -4.59
CA ARG A 127 -2.40 9.35 -3.78
C ARG A 127 -3.30 8.24 -3.29
N VAL A 128 -2.88 6.99 -3.47
CA VAL A 128 -3.56 5.82 -2.89
C VAL A 128 -2.52 5.01 -2.14
N GLN A 129 -2.68 4.91 -0.83
CA GLN A 129 -1.80 4.16 0.06
C GLN A 129 -2.45 2.85 0.45
N LEU A 130 -1.84 1.75 0.02
CA LEU A 130 -2.10 0.42 0.57
C LEU A 130 -1.05 0.09 1.64
N SER A 131 -1.29 -0.95 2.43
CA SER A 131 -0.41 -1.41 3.49
C SER A 131 0.99 -1.85 3.00
N GLY A 132 1.12 -2.21 1.72
CA GLY A 132 2.36 -2.66 1.11
C GLY A 132 2.91 -1.80 -0.01
N CYS A 133 2.13 -0.87 -0.55
CA CYS A 133 2.59 -0.01 -1.62
C CYS A 133 1.72 1.24 -1.71
N TYR A 134 2.22 2.28 -2.36
CA TYR A 134 1.40 3.41 -2.73
C TYR A 134 1.70 3.90 -4.14
N LEU A 135 0.70 4.60 -4.68
CA LEU A 135 0.76 5.36 -5.93
C LEU A 135 0.63 6.83 -5.57
N LEU A 136 1.44 7.67 -6.21
CA LEU A 136 1.24 9.10 -6.29
C LEU A 136 1.38 9.52 -7.75
N TYR A 137 0.42 10.27 -8.28
CA TYR A 137 0.60 10.99 -9.55
C TYR A 137 0.08 12.40 -9.44
N GLU A 138 0.68 13.31 -10.20
CA GLU A 138 0.40 14.73 -10.20
C GLU A 138 0.66 15.28 -11.62
N ILE A 139 -0.16 16.25 -12.06
CA ILE A 139 0.15 17.02 -13.27
C ILE A 139 1.32 17.98 -13.03
N ALA A 140 1.98 18.38 -14.11
CA ALA A 140 2.96 19.45 -14.06
C ALA A 140 2.37 20.74 -13.46
N GLY A 141 3.10 21.36 -12.52
CA GLY A 141 2.66 22.58 -11.84
C GLY A 141 1.68 22.36 -10.68
N PHE A 142 1.42 21.12 -10.28
CA PHE A 142 0.65 20.85 -9.06
C PHE A 142 1.39 21.37 -7.82
N ALA A 143 0.62 21.88 -6.84
CA ALA A 143 1.17 22.53 -5.66
C ALA A 143 2.02 21.54 -4.85
N GLN A 144 3.27 21.93 -4.59
CA GLN A 144 4.19 21.13 -3.80
C GLN A 144 3.96 21.38 -2.31
N ILE A 145 3.88 20.29 -1.54
CA ILE A 145 3.78 20.33 -0.08
C ILE A 145 5.10 19.87 0.55
N SER A 146 5.33 20.27 1.80
CA SER A 146 6.52 19.84 2.54
C SER A 146 6.58 18.32 2.62
N GLY A 147 7.77 17.74 2.45
CA GLY A 147 7.98 16.31 2.64
C GLY A 147 7.67 15.81 4.05
N MET A 148 7.68 16.73 5.02
CA MET A 148 7.38 16.50 6.44
C MET A 148 5.90 16.74 6.79
N GLU A 149 5.07 17.14 5.83
CA GLU A 149 3.64 17.34 6.06
C GLU A 149 3.00 16.01 6.46
N MET A 150 2.25 15.99 7.56
CA MET A 150 1.54 14.79 8.00
C MET A 150 0.31 14.58 7.15
N LEU A 151 0.29 13.51 6.38
CA LEU A 151 -0.85 13.15 5.54
C LEU A 151 -1.88 12.33 6.31
N PHE A 152 -1.42 11.35 7.09
CA PHE A 152 -2.32 10.42 7.73
C PHE A 152 -1.72 9.81 8.99
N LYS A 153 -2.59 9.40 9.93
CA LYS A 153 -2.21 8.62 11.10
C LYS A 153 -3.26 7.57 11.44
N THR A 154 -2.79 6.47 12.04
CA THR A 154 -3.64 5.50 12.72
C THR A 154 -2.99 5.16 14.06
N CYS A 155 -3.74 5.26 15.14
CA CYS A 155 -3.32 4.77 16.45
C CYS A 155 -4.15 3.52 16.81
N GLY A 156 -3.54 2.56 17.50
CA GLY A 156 -4.24 1.43 18.10
C GLY A 156 -5.28 1.88 19.13
N LYS A 157 -6.31 1.07 19.31
CA LYS A 157 -7.38 1.35 20.29
C LYS A 157 -6.94 1.08 21.73
N ASN A 158 -5.97 0.20 21.90
CA ASN A 158 -5.48 -0.21 23.21
C ASN A 158 -4.35 0.73 23.64
N ASN A 159 -4.52 1.33 24.80
CA ASN A 159 -3.42 2.01 25.47
C ASN A 159 -2.64 1.00 26.31
N VAL A 160 -1.33 1.19 26.40
CA VAL A 160 -0.49 0.40 27.30
C VAL A 160 -0.40 1.15 28.62
N ALA A 161 -0.99 0.58 29.67
CA ALA A 161 -0.88 1.11 31.02
C ALA A 161 0.38 0.57 31.71
N GLY A 162 1.07 1.42 32.48
CA GLY A 162 2.24 1.05 33.27
C GLY A 162 3.54 1.70 32.78
N THR A 163 4.60 1.49 33.54
CA THR A 163 5.93 2.06 33.28
C THR A 163 6.73 1.21 32.30
N GLY A 164 7.43 1.84 31.36
CA GLY A 164 8.45 1.20 30.50
C GLY A 164 8.03 0.90 29.07
N PHE A 165 6.75 1.00 28.70
CA PHE A 165 6.36 0.90 27.28
C PHE A 165 6.92 2.07 26.45
N GLU A 166 6.73 3.29 26.93
CA GLU A 166 7.18 4.51 26.24
C GLU A 166 8.70 4.52 26.06
N GLU A 167 9.45 4.15 27.10
CA GLU A 167 10.90 4.02 27.05
C GLU A 167 11.36 2.99 26.00
N ARG A 168 10.74 1.80 25.98
CA ARG A 168 11.04 0.77 24.97
C ARG A 168 10.70 1.23 23.57
N ARG A 169 9.55 1.90 23.40
CA ARG A 169 9.12 2.46 22.11
C ARG A 169 10.12 3.50 21.62
N ASP A 170 10.48 4.46 22.46
CA ASP A 170 11.38 5.55 22.10
C ASP A 170 12.80 5.04 21.82
N THR A 171 13.24 4.01 22.53
CA THR A 171 14.49 3.31 22.21
C THR A 171 14.41 2.59 20.87
N ALA A 172 13.31 1.87 20.61
CA ALA A 172 13.07 1.22 19.32
C ALA A 172 13.05 2.24 18.16
N PHE A 173 12.46 3.41 18.38
CA PHE A 173 12.47 4.53 17.44
C PHE A 173 13.87 5.02 17.12
N GLY A 174 14.74 5.18 18.13
CA GLY A 174 16.14 5.54 17.91
C GLY A 174 16.91 4.50 17.09
N VAL A 175 16.73 3.21 17.39
CA VAL A 175 17.34 2.11 16.62
C VAL A 175 16.84 2.13 15.17
N MET A 176 15.54 2.32 14.96
CA MET A 176 14.94 2.38 13.64
C MET A 176 15.44 3.58 12.83
N GLN A 177 15.54 4.77 13.42
CA GLN A 177 16.00 5.97 12.72
C GLN A 177 17.40 5.78 12.14
N ASN A 178 18.33 5.24 12.94
CA ASN A 178 19.68 4.93 12.46
C ASN A 178 19.67 3.86 11.37
N GLY A 179 18.86 2.81 11.55
CA GLY A 179 18.73 1.73 10.58
C GLY A 179 18.15 2.18 9.24
N VAL A 180 17.21 3.13 9.21
CA VAL A 180 16.64 3.65 7.94
C VAL A 180 17.70 4.34 7.10
N VAL A 181 18.58 5.11 7.72
CA VAL A 181 19.68 5.79 7.01
C VAL A 181 20.68 4.77 6.46
N SER A 182 21.13 3.82 7.29
CA SER A 182 22.06 2.76 6.85
C SER A 182 21.44 1.79 5.85
N GLY A 183 20.12 1.61 5.88
CA GLY A 183 19.35 0.77 4.96
C GLY A 183 18.90 1.50 3.69
N HIS A 184 19.43 2.70 3.43
CA HIS A 184 19.09 3.54 2.26
C HIS A 184 17.57 3.73 2.09
N GLY A 185 16.89 4.07 3.18
CA GLY A 185 15.49 4.48 3.16
C GLY A 185 14.47 3.43 3.60
N PHE A 186 14.86 2.21 3.97
CA PHE A 186 13.94 1.26 4.64
C PHE A 186 14.64 0.50 5.76
N TYR A 187 13.96 0.36 6.89
CA TYR A 187 14.42 -0.50 7.97
C TYR A 187 13.26 -1.00 8.82
N ALA A 188 13.31 -2.27 9.18
CA ALA A 188 12.36 -2.91 10.08
C ALA A 188 13.12 -3.75 11.10
N THR A 189 12.77 -3.62 12.37
CA THR A 189 13.44 -4.35 13.45
C THR A 189 12.51 -4.56 14.64
N THR A 190 12.99 -5.31 15.61
CA THR A 190 12.36 -5.48 16.90
C THR A 190 13.34 -5.06 17.99
N TYR A 191 12.86 -4.26 18.93
CA TYR A 191 13.56 -3.96 20.17
C TYR A 191 12.70 -4.44 21.34
N GLU A 192 13.20 -5.45 22.04
CA GLU A 192 12.45 -6.19 23.06
C GLU A 192 11.06 -6.65 22.57
N SER A 193 10.01 -6.00 23.07
CA SER A 193 8.60 -6.30 22.79
C SER A 193 7.97 -5.31 21.80
N VAL A 194 8.75 -4.43 21.17
CA VAL A 194 8.28 -3.43 20.21
C VAL A 194 8.83 -3.76 18.83
N TYR A 195 7.93 -4.03 17.89
CA TYR A 195 8.27 -4.05 16.47
C TYR A 195 8.17 -2.63 15.91
N VAL A 196 9.15 -2.22 15.11
CA VAL A 196 9.19 -0.93 14.42
C VAL A 196 9.58 -1.09 12.96
N LEU A 197 9.03 -0.25 12.08
CA LEU A 197 9.52 -0.05 10.74
C LEU A 197 9.44 1.41 10.33
N GLY A 198 10.40 1.84 9.52
CA GLY A 198 10.47 3.18 8.95
C GLY A 198 10.84 3.10 7.49
N GLN A 199 10.30 4.01 6.69
CA GLN A 199 10.59 4.07 5.26
C GLN A 199 10.50 5.49 4.71
N CYS A 200 11.47 5.87 3.88
CA CYS A 200 11.48 7.09 3.07
C CYS A 200 11.04 6.79 1.61
N GLU A 201 10.57 7.81 0.90
CA GLU A 201 10.38 7.75 -0.55
C GLU A 201 11.75 7.56 -1.23
N GLY A 202 11.81 6.70 -2.26
CA GLY A 202 13.07 6.20 -2.81
C GLY A 202 13.98 7.22 -3.52
N ASP A 203 13.55 8.46 -3.70
CA ASP A 203 14.38 9.55 -4.24
C ASP A 203 14.74 10.62 -3.20
N VAL A 204 14.46 10.37 -1.92
CA VAL A 204 14.87 11.22 -0.81
C VAL A 204 16.29 10.87 -0.39
N GLY A 205 17.18 11.88 -0.31
CA GLY A 205 18.56 11.69 0.14
C GLY A 205 18.65 11.36 1.64
N ASP A 206 19.75 10.74 2.06
CA ASP A 206 19.94 10.22 3.43
C ASP A 206 19.69 11.27 4.53
N SER A 207 20.14 12.51 4.33
CA SER A 207 19.94 13.59 5.31
C SER A 207 18.48 14.00 5.44
N ASP A 208 17.77 14.16 4.32
CA ASP A 208 16.35 14.50 4.30
C ASP A 208 15.50 13.34 4.82
N CYS A 209 15.93 12.10 4.54
CA CYS A 209 15.30 10.90 5.04
C CYS A 209 15.39 10.83 6.57
N SER A 210 16.59 11.05 7.13
CA SER A 210 16.78 11.14 8.60
C SER A 210 15.89 12.21 9.23
N GLY A 211 15.82 13.40 8.61
CA GLY A 211 14.94 14.49 9.05
C GLY A 211 13.46 14.11 9.00
N CYS A 212 13.01 13.47 7.92
CA CYS A 212 11.63 13.03 7.76
C CYS A 212 11.25 11.98 8.82
N ILE A 213 12.08 10.96 9.03
CA ILE A 213 11.83 9.93 10.05
C ILE A 213 11.78 10.57 11.44
N LYS A 214 12.73 11.45 11.78
CA LYS A 214 12.72 12.16 13.06
C LYS A 214 11.40 12.91 13.28
N ASN A 215 10.92 13.64 12.27
CA ASN A 215 9.65 14.36 12.37
C ASN A 215 8.45 13.40 12.54
N ALA A 216 8.46 12.26 11.86
CA ALA A 216 7.44 11.23 12.01
C ALA A 216 7.44 10.63 13.43
N LEU A 217 8.61 10.44 14.05
CA LEU A 217 8.76 9.96 15.43
C LEU A 217 8.17 10.94 16.44
N GLU A 218 8.52 12.23 16.32
CA GLU A 218 7.98 13.31 17.17
C GLU A 218 6.45 13.34 17.07
N LYS A 219 5.92 13.23 15.85
CA LYS A 219 4.49 13.13 15.59
C LYS A 219 3.86 11.86 16.19
N ALA A 220 4.52 10.71 16.15
CA ALA A 220 3.99 9.49 16.79
C ALA A 220 3.87 9.66 18.31
N GLN A 221 4.85 10.31 18.95
CA GLN A 221 4.82 10.56 20.39
C GLN A 221 3.65 11.46 20.79
N VAL A 222 3.40 12.53 20.02
CA VAL A 222 2.29 13.46 20.27
C VAL A 222 0.93 12.82 19.95
N GLU A 223 0.82 12.15 18.81
CA GLU A 223 -0.47 11.73 18.27
C GLU A 223 -0.93 10.35 18.73
N CYS A 224 0.02 9.46 19.06
CA CYS A 224 -0.23 8.07 19.43
C CYS A 224 0.53 7.64 20.70
N GLY A 225 0.96 8.58 21.55
CA GLY A 225 1.87 8.34 22.69
C GLY A 225 1.50 7.13 23.57
N SER A 226 0.29 7.07 24.10
CA SER A 226 -0.12 5.96 24.98
C SER A 226 -0.53 4.68 24.22
N SER A 227 -0.67 4.75 22.90
CA SER A 227 -1.24 3.67 22.09
C SER A 227 -0.22 2.54 21.86
N SER A 228 -0.67 1.29 22.01
CA SER A 228 0.15 0.09 21.81
C SER A 228 0.63 -0.10 20.38
N SER A 229 0.07 0.62 19.43
CA SER A 229 0.52 0.61 18.03
C SER A 229 0.24 1.95 17.36
N GLY A 230 0.98 2.28 16.33
CA GLY A 230 0.73 3.48 15.55
C GLY A 230 1.37 3.41 14.19
N GLN A 231 0.78 4.12 13.24
CA GLN A 231 1.34 4.36 11.91
C GLN A 231 1.20 5.85 11.62
N ILE A 232 2.31 6.50 11.28
CA ILE A 232 2.36 7.93 10.94
C ILE A 232 2.90 8.04 9.51
N TYR A 233 2.12 8.66 8.63
CA TYR A 233 2.46 8.87 7.23
C TYR A 233 2.66 10.35 6.98
N LEU A 234 3.90 10.73 6.67
CA LEU A 234 4.23 12.03 6.10
C LEU A 234 4.23 11.94 4.57
N HIS A 235 4.42 13.07 3.90
CA HIS A 235 4.43 13.10 2.44
C HIS A 235 5.56 12.25 1.84
N LYS A 236 6.76 12.30 2.44
CA LYS A 236 7.98 11.64 1.94
C LYS A 236 8.51 10.49 2.79
N CYS A 237 7.87 10.15 3.91
CA CYS A 237 8.24 8.99 4.71
C CYS A 237 7.07 8.49 5.56
N PHE A 238 7.19 7.30 6.12
CA PHE A 238 6.27 6.80 7.13
C PHE A 238 6.98 5.94 8.17
N ILE A 239 6.36 5.82 9.34
CA ILE A 239 6.79 4.90 10.39
C ILE A 239 5.60 4.07 10.87
N GLY A 240 5.87 2.88 11.38
CA GLY A 240 4.90 2.00 11.99
C GLY A 240 5.50 1.30 13.21
N TYR A 241 4.73 1.18 14.27
CA TYR A 241 5.14 0.42 15.46
C TYR A 241 3.99 -0.38 16.06
N LYS A 242 4.33 -1.48 16.72
CA LYS A 242 3.38 -2.30 17.47
C LYS A 242 4.06 -2.99 18.63
N TYR A 243 3.46 -2.86 19.79
CA TYR A 243 3.86 -3.50 21.03
C TYR A 243 3.19 -4.87 21.16
N TYR A 244 3.98 -5.85 21.60
CA TYR A 244 3.56 -7.22 21.82
C TYR A 244 3.92 -7.63 23.25
N PRO A 245 2.96 -7.61 24.20
CA PRO A 245 3.24 -7.92 25.61
C PRO A 245 3.90 -9.28 25.84
N ASN A 246 3.66 -10.25 24.95
CA ASN A 246 4.17 -11.62 25.03
C ASN A 246 5.36 -11.87 24.07
N GLY A 247 6.04 -10.81 23.63
CA GLY A 247 7.09 -10.88 22.62
C GLY A 247 6.57 -10.86 21.19
N VAL A 248 7.43 -10.44 20.26
CA VAL A 248 7.07 -10.23 18.85
C VAL A 248 7.02 -11.57 18.10
N PRO A 249 5.86 -11.97 17.52
CA PRO A 249 5.76 -13.20 16.73
C PRO A 249 6.64 -13.18 15.48
N ARG A 250 7.07 -14.36 15.02
CA ARG A 250 7.74 -14.48 13.71
C ARG A 250 6.78 -14.05 12.59
N GLY A 251 7.23 -13.16 11.73
CA GLY A 251 6.41 -12.61 10.63
C GLY A 251 5.45 -11.49 11.04
N ALA A 252 5.61 -10.93 12.25
CA ALA A 252 4.83 -9.76 12.68
C ALA A 252 5.05 -8.56 11.74
N SER A 253 3.98 -7.83 11.46
CA SER A 253 4.02 -6.51 10.83
C SER A 253 3.20 -5.52 11.66
N PRO A 254 3.63 -4.26 11.81
CA PRO A 254 2.89 -3.24 12.55
C PRO A 254 1.70 -2.74 11.71
N ILE A 255 1.64 -3.16 10.44
CA ILE A 255 0.60 -2.79 9.48
C ILE A 255 -0.54 -3.84 9.49
N SER A 256 -0.35 -5.00 10.12
CA SER A 256 -1.38 -6.04 10.30
C SER A 256 -2.46 -5.64 11.31
N GLY A 257 -3.65 -5.32 10.77
CA GLY A 257 -4.97 -5.46 11.37
C GLY A 257 -5.19 -5.02 12.82
N SER A 258 -5.93 -3.90 12.98
CA SER A 258 -7.11 -3.89 13.83
C SER A 258 -8.34 -3.91 12.90
N SER A 259 -8.81 -5.10 12.54
CA SER A 259 -10.12 -5.27 11.91
C SER A 259 -11.19 -4.93 12.94
N GLY A 260 -11.64 -3.68 12.93
CA GLY A 260 -12.75 -3.22 13.76
C GLY A 260 -13.04 -1.74 13.52
N SER A 261 -14.08 -1.50 12.70
CA SER A 261 -14.82 -0.24 12.48
C SER A 261 -13.98 0.99 12.11
N SER A 262 -14.08 1.60 10.94
CA SER A 262 -15.16 1.77 9.97
C SER A 262 -14.56 1.99 8.57
N SER A 263 -15.28 1.57 7.54
CA SER A 263 -15.09 1.94 6.13
C SER A 263 -15.38 3.44 5.89
N SER A 264 -14.76 4.30 6.68
CA SER A 264 -14.53 5.69 6.36
C SER A 264 -13.15 5.74 5.74
N SER A 265 -13.05 5.64 4.41
CA SER A 265 -11.82 6.01 3.70
C SER A 265 -11.46 7.43 4.15
N SER A 266 -10.49 7.54 5.06
CA SER A 266 -9.99 8.82 5.52
C SER A 266 -9.38 9.53 4.31
N SER A 267 -10.15 10.47 3.77
CA SER A 267 -9.75 11.23 2.60
C SER A 267 -8.84 12.34 3.08
N VAL A 268 -7.55 12.18 2.84
CA VAL A 268 -6.56 13.23 3.04
C VAL A 268 -6.75 14.24 1.90
N ARG A 269 -6.82 15.53 2.22
CA ARG A 269 -6.87 16.58 1.19
C ARG A 269 -5.43 16.95 0.84
N PHE A 270 -5.15 16.96 -0.46
CA PHE A 270 -4.03 17.69 -1.03
C PHE A 270 -4.49 19.11 -1.34
#